data_AF-A0A3A6N1U2-F1
#
_entry.id   AF-A0A3A6N1U2-F1
#
_cell.length_a   1.000
_cell.length_b   1.000
_cell.length_c   1.000
_cell.angle_alpha   90.00
_cell.angle_beta   90.00
_cell.angle_gamma   90.00
#
_symmetry.space_group_name_H-M   'P 1'
#
loop_
_entity.id
_entity.type
_entity.pdbx_description
1 polymer ?
#
loop_
_entity_poly.entity_id
_entity_poly.type
_entity_poly.pdbx_seq_one_letter_code
_entity_poly.pdbx_strand_id
1 'polypeptide(L)' 'MIKECCVCGKQERNGLWSREPGSPEEYRVSHGYCPVCYREFMERLDRLFPVRGKLTLTFAATVEPEVTPCA' A
#
# COMPACT_ATOMS: atom_id res chain seq x y z
N MET A 1 -8.57 -10.84 4.11
CA MET A 1 -9.08 -9.74 3.27
C MET A 1 -7.98 -9.41 2.27
N ILE A 2 -8.28 -9.44 0.98
CA ILE A 2 -7.28 -9.14 -0.07
C ILE A 2 -7.34 -7.63 -0.32
N LYS A 3 -6.17 -6.96 -0.40
CA LYS A 3 -6.13 -5.57 -0.87
C LYS A 3 -5.81 -5.54 -2.36
N GLU A 4 -6.55 -4.77 -3.14
CA GLU A 4 -6.27 -4.57 -4.56
C GLU A 4 -5.90 -3.12 -4.85
N CYS A 5 -4.89 -2.92 -5.69
CA CYS A 5 -4.43 -1.61 -6.10
C CYS A 5 -5.34 -1.04 -7.19
N CYS A 6 -5.99 0.09 -6.92
CA CYS A 6 -6.89 0.78 -7.84
C CYS A 6 -6.23 1.20 -9.16
N VAL A 7 -4.90 1.29 -9.20
CA VAL A 7 -4.16 1.81 -10.36
C VAL A 7 -3.65 0.69 -11.25
N CYS A 8 -3.02 -0.35 -10.67
CA CYS A 8 -2.33 -1.37 -11.45
C CYS A 8 -2.92 -2.78 -11.30
N GLY A 9 -3.97 -2.95 -10.49
CA GLY A 9 -4.65 -4.23 -10.26
C GLY A 9 -3.81 -5.25 -9.49
N LYS A 10 -2.68 -4.85 -8.89
CA LYS A 10 -1.90 -5.74 -8.03
C LYS A 10 -2.68 -6.06 -6.77
N GLN A 11 -2.60 -7.30 -6.33
CA GLN A 11 -3.19 -7.75 -5.07
C GLN A 11 -2.11 -7.96 -4.02
N GLU A 12 -2.40 -7.58 -2.78
CA GLU A 12 -1.55 -7.83 -1.63
C GLU A 12 -1.84 -9.22 -1.05
N ARG A 13 -0.81 -10.07 -1.00
CA ARG A 13 -0.82 -11.38 -0.34
C ARG A 13 0.41 -11.48 0.55
N ASN A 14 0.19 -11.70 1.86
CA ASN A 14 1.28 -11.80 2.84
C ASN A 14 2.27 -10.61 2.81
N GLY A 15 1.75 -9.39 2.59
CA GLY A 15 2.57 -8.16 2.50
C GLY A 15 3.28 -7.96 1.15
N LEU A 16 3.14 -8.88 0.20
CA LEU A 16 3.73 -8.78 -1.13
C LEU A 16 2.65 -8.44 -2.17
N TRP A 17 2.98 -7.53 -3.08
CA TRP A 17 2.07 -7.06 -4.13
C TRP A 17 2.41 -7.72 -5.47
N SER A 18 1.55 -8.63 -5.95
CA SER A 18 1.72 -9.31 -7.24
C SER A 18 0.49 -9.16 -8.13
N ARG A 19 0.64 -9.44 -9.44
CA ARG A 19 -0.46 -9.50 -10.42
C ARG A 19 -0.98 -10.92 -10.62
N GLU A 20 -0.54 -11.85 -9.78
CA GLU A 20 -0.91 -13.24 -9.96
C GLU A 20 -2.42 -13.37 -9.79
N PRO A 21 -3.11 -14.04 -10.74
CA PRO A 21 -4.52 -14.30 -10.60
C PRO A 21 -4.72 -15.10 -9.34
N GLY A 22 -5.37 -14.47 -8.36
CA GLY A 22 -5.77 -15.15 -7.15
C GLY A 22 -6.69 -16.32 -7.46
N SER A 23 -6.69 -17.33 -6.59
CA SER A 23 -7.80 -18.30 -6.55
C SER A 23 -9.12 -17.52 -6.51
N PRO A 24 -10.13 -17.91 -7.30
CA PRO A 24 -11.46 -17.28 -7.32
C PRO A 24 -12.27 -17.69 -6.09
N GLU A 25 -11.66 -17.59 -4.91
CA GLU A 25 -12.38 -17.66 -3.65
C GLU A 25 -12.93 -16.25 -3.37
N GLU A 26 -14.20 -16.20 -2.95
CA GLU A 26 -14.95 -14.98 -2.60
C GLU A 26 -14.32 -14.26 -1.40
N TYR A 27 -13.13 -13.73 -1.57
CA TYR A 27 -12.49 -12.90 -0.57
C TYR A 27 -13.03 -11.49 -0.70
N ARG A 28 -13.51 -10.95 0.42
CA ARG A 28 -13.79 -9.51 0.53
C ARG A 28 -12.53 -8.74 0.09
N VAL A 29 -12.66 -7.95 -0.96
CA VAL A 29 -11.58 -7.11 -1.50
C VAL A 29 -11.70 -5.71 -0.89
N SER A 30 -10.61 -5.19 -0.33
CA SER A 30 -10.48 -3.76 -0.04
C SER A 30 -9.62 -3.11 -1.12
N HIS A 31 -10.03 -1.91 -1.52
CA HIS A 31 -9.34 -1.15 -2.56
C HIS A 31 -8.34 -0.18 -1.92
N GLY A 32 -7.17 -0.02 -2.52
CA GLY A 32 -6.12 0.88 -2.03
C GLY A 32 -5.07 1.16 -3.09
N TYR A 33 -3.88 1.60 -2.65
CA TYR A 33 -2.72 1.80 -3.53
C TYR A 33 -1.60 0.85 -3.13
N CYS A 34 -0.95 0.23 -4.12
CA CYS A 34 0.31 -0.45 -3.87
C CYS A 34 1.43 0.59 -3.61
N PRO A 35 2.52 0.21 -2.93
CA PRO A 35 3.60 1.15 -2.57
C PRO A 35 4.19 1.90 -3.76
N VAL A 36 4.25 1.26 -4.93
CA VAL A 36 4.78 1.86 -6.16
C VAL A 36 3.83 2.94 -6.68
N CYS A 37 2.56 2.61 -6.89
CA CYS A 37 1.58 3.57 -7.42
C CYS A 37 1.30 4.71 -6.43
N TYR A 38 1.35 4.43 -5.12
CA TYR A 38 1.24 5.47 -4.11
C TYR A 38 2.41 6.46 -4.20
N ARG A 39 3.65 5.97 -4.26
CA ARG A 39 4.84 6.82 -4.38
C ARG A 39 4.78 7.68 -5.65
N GLU A 40 4.46 7.08 -6.80
CA GLU A 40 4.33 7.82 -8.06
C GLU A 40 3.25 8.91 -7.99
N PHE A 41 2.14 8.62 -7.31
CA PHE A 41 1.08 9.60 -7.09
C PHE A 41 1.55 10.76 -6.20
N MET A 42 2.23 10.46 -5.08
CA MET A 42 2.79 11.48 -4.20
C MET A 42 3.85 12.34 -4.90
N GLU A 43 4.75 11.74 -5.67
CA GLU A 43 5.75 12.47 -6.45
C GLU A 43 5.10 13.42 -7.49
N ARG A 44 3.97 13.02 -8.08
CA ARG A 44 3.19 13.90 -8.96
C ARG A 44 2.55 15.05 -8.19
N LEU A 45 2.01 14.79 -7.00
CA LEU A 45 1.46 15.83 -6.15
C LEU A 45 2.54 16.84 -5.73
N ASP A 46 3.72 16.38 -5.34
CA ASP A 46 4.84 17.25 -4.95
C ASP A 46 5.27 18.19 -6.08
N ARG A 47 5.19 17.74 -7.34
CA ARG A 47 5.47 18.58 -8.53
C ARG A 47 4.40 19.62 -8.78
N LEU A 48 3.13 19.29 -8.52
CA LEU A 48 2.00 20.19 -8.73
C LEU A 48 1.86 21.20 -7.60
N PHE A 49 2.20 20.80 -6.38
CA PHE A 49 2.11 21.60 -5.18
C PHE A 49 3.49 21.68 -4.51
N PRO A 50 4.46 22.42 -5.09
CA PRO A 50 5.74 22.63 -4.44
C PRO A 50 5.49 23.41 -3.15
N VAL A 51 5.41 22.69 -2.03
CA VAL A 51 5.19 23.28 -0.72
C VAL A 51 6.39 24.18 -0.44
N ARG A 52 6.19 25.50 -0.46
CA ARG A 52 7.15 26.47 0.09
C ARG A 52 7.19 26.28 1.61
N GLY A 53 7.87 25.25 2.09
CA GLY A 53 8.02 24.96 3.51
C GLY A 53 8.36 23.50 3.79
N LYS A 54 9.53 23.28 4.40
CA LYS A 54 10.07 21.97 4.77
C LYS A 54 9.06 21.18 5.63
N LEU A 55 8.49 20.11 5.07
CA LEU A 55 7.91 19.02 5.86
C LEU A 55 8.70 17.75 5.53
N THR A 56 9.71 17.46 6.34
CA THR A 56 10.36 16.16 6.39
C THR A 56 9.38 15.16 6.98
N LEU A 57 8.63 14.47 6.12
CA LEU A 57 7.88 13.26 6.47
C LEU A 57 8.83 12.07 6.41
N THR A 58 9.54 11.82 7.50
CA THR A 58 10.23 10.54 7.72
C THR A 58 9.19 9.48 8.07
N PHE A 59 8.74 8.73 7.06
CA PHE A 59 8.03 7.46 7.30
C PHE A 59 9.05 6.42 7.74
N ALA A 60 9.27 6.30 9.05
CA ALA A 60 9.85 5.11 9.62
C ALA A 60 8.85 3.97 9.45
N ALA A 61 9.06 3.12 8.44
CA ALA A 61 8.34 1.86 8.31
C ALA A 61 8.88 0.86 9.35
N THR A 62 8.49 1.02 10.61
CA THR A 62 8.58 -0.07 11.60
C THR A 62 7.35 -0.95 11.40
N VAL A 63 7.54 -2.02 10.63
CA VAL A 63 6.61 -3.15 10.60
C VAL A 63 6.94 -3.98 11.83
N GLU A 64 6.29 -3.71 12.96
CA GLU A 64 6.36 -4.61 14.12
C GLU A 64 5.24 -5.65 14.02
N PRO A 65 5.55 -6.96 13.94
CA PRO A 65 4.55 -7.98 14.17
C PRO A 65 4.44 -8.24 15.68
N GLU A 66 3.57 -7.51 16.39
CA GLU A 66 3.13 -7.95 17.72
C GLU A 66 2.16 -9.13 17.54
N VAL A 67 2.72 -10.34 17.55
CA VAL A 67 1.96 -11.58 17.74
C VAL A 67 1.85 -11.81 19.24
N THR A 68 0.72 -11.45 19.85
CA THR A 68 0.39 -11.87 21.21
C THR A 68 -0.39 -13.19 21.14
N PRO A 69 0.12 -14.32 21.66
CA PRO A 69 -0.71 -15.50 21.89
C PRO A 69 -1.56 -15.26 23.14
N CYS A 70 -2.88 -15.44 23.02
CA CYS A 70 -3.74 -15.57 24.19
C CYS A 70 -3.46 -16.91 24.87
N ALA A 71 -3.02 -16.88 26.13
CA ALA A 71 -3.16 -17.95 27.11
C ALA A 71 -3.14 -17.36 28.52
#